data_AF-A0A9E5VXX0-F1
#
_entry.id   AF-A0A9E5VXX0-F1
#
_cell.length_a   1.000
_cell.length_b   1.000
_cell.length_c   1.000
_cell.angle_alpha   90.00
_cell.angle_beta   90.00
_cell.angle_gamma   90.00
#
_symmetry.space_group_name_H-M   'P 1'
#
loop_
_entity.id
_entity.type
_entity.pdbx_description
1 polymer ?
#
loop_
_entity_poly.entity_id
_entity_poly.type
_entity_poly.pdbx_seq_one_letter_code
_entity_poly.pdbx_strand_id
1 'polypeptide(L)'
;MKKLTALFLTFLLLLTVCACGSSGSEGEGKDPSGGKEPNAPLTVAEQVCYDENNIKITVTSFDEDGSFMGPELKILVENNGEKNITVQVRDVSINDIMIDGSLSTDVAPGKKANDEISFMSSDLEIANIKTIKKIELYFHIFDS
;
A
#
# COMPACT_ATOMS: atom_id res chain seq x y z
N MET A 1 -8.48 -1.89 30.45
CA MET A 1 -9.27 -1.49 29.26
C MET A 1 -8.61 -0.27 28.65
N LYS A 2 -7.63 -0.45 27.76
CA LYS A 2 -7.00 0.66 27.03
C LYS A 2 -7.78 0.82 25.73
N LYS A 3 -8.29 2.03 25.49
CA LYS A 3 -9.13 2.37 24.35
C LYS A 3 -8.27 2.26 23.09
N LEU A 4 -8.70 1.43 22.14
CA LEU A 4 -8.11 1.30 20.82
C LEU A 4 -8.64 2.46 19.97
N THR A 5 -7.84 3.50 19.78
CA THR A 5 -8.15 4.59 18.86
C THR A 5 -7.84 4.12 17.45
N ALA A 6 -8.87 3.75 16.70
CA ALA A 6 -8.76 3.51 15.27
C ALA A 6 -8.70 4.86 14.55
N LEU A 7 -7.56 5.20 13.95
CA LEU A 7 -7.38 6.41 13.16
C LEU A 7 -7.63 6.05 11.68
N PHE A 8 -8.82 6.39 11.17
CA PHE A 8 -9.13 6.31 9.74
C PHE A 8 -8.44 7.48 9.03
N LEU A 9 -7.18 7.29 8.61
CA LEU A 9 -6.47 8.25 7.77
C LEU A 9 -6.71 7.88 6.30
N THR A 10 -7.79 8.42 5.72
CA THR A 10 -8.09 8.29 4.29
C THR A 10 -7.09 9.15 3.51
N PHE A 11 -6.02 8.54 2.97
CA PHE A 11 -5.00 9.24 2.20
C PHE A 11 -5.31 9.16 0.70
N LEU A 12 -5.52 10.33 0.08
CA LEU A 12 -5.77 10.46 -1.35
C LEU A 12 -4.43 10.40 -2.10
N LEU A 13 -4.23 9.33 -2.88
CA LEU A 13 -3.04 9.17 -3.73
C LEU A 13 -3.03 10.27 -4.80
N LEU A 14 -2.09 11.21 -4.72
CA LEU A 14 -1.89 12.25 -5.72
C LEU A 14 -1.15 11.68 -6.94
N LEU A 15 -1.88 11.29 -7.97
CA LEU A 15 -1.31 10.97 -9.28
C LEU A 15 -1.05 12.28 -10.04
N THR A 16 0.22 12.70 -10.13
CA THR A 16 0.63 13.79 -11.02
C THR A 16 0.73 13.29 -12.45
N VAL A 17 -0.24 13.65 -13.29
CA VAL A 17 -0.19 13.38 -14.74
C VAL A 17 0.50 14.55 -15.43
N CYS A 18 1.73 14.35 -15.91
CA CYS A 18 2.39 15.33 -16.78
C CYS A 18 1.76 15.28 -18.18
N ALA A 19 0.77 16.14 -18.41
CA ALA A 19 0.24 16.40 -19.75
C ALA A 19 1.19 17.36 -20.48
N CYS A 20 2.00 16.84 -21.41
CA CYS A 20 2.72 17.65 -22.38
C CYS A 20 2.02 17.50 -23.73
N GLY A 21 1.42 18.59 -24.22
CA GLY A 21 0.70 18.62 -25.48
C GLY A 21 1.56 19.13 -26.64
N SER A 22 1.26 18.64 -27.85
CA SER A 22 1.49 19.34 -29.11
C SER A 22 0.50 18.91 -30.21
N SER A 23 -0.11 19.94 -30.80
CA SER A 23 -0.91 20.15 -32.03
C SER A 23 -1.06 19.07 -33.12
N GLY A 24 -2.30 18.93 -33.66
CA GLY A 24 -2.58 19.04 -35.10
C GLY A 24 -3.40 17.95 -35.84
N SER A 25 -4.64 18.34 -36.26
CA SER A 25 -5.43 17.94 -37.46
C SER A 25 -6.39 16.72 -37.47
N GLU A 26 -7.54 16.95 -38.13
CA GLU A 26 -8.82 16.22 -38.20
C GLU A 26 -8.84 14.90 -39.03
N GLY A 27 -9.77 14.00 -38.70
CA GLY A 27 -10.22 12.86 -39.53
C GLY A 27 -11.27 11.95 -38.84
N GLU A 28 -12.41 11.72 -39.50
CA GLU A 28 -13.61 11.00 -39.03
C GLU A 28 -13.45 9.46 -38.85
N GLY A 29 -14.11 8.92 -37.81
CA GLY A 29 -14.91 7.67 -37.85
C GLY A 29 -14.24 6.30 -37.64
N LYS A 30 -14.17 5.83 -36.37
CA LYS A 30 -14.46 4.43 -35.96
C LYS A 30 -14.52 4.25 -34.43
N ASP A 31 -15.48 3.43 -33.99
CA ASP A 31 -15.83 2.96 -32.62
C ASP A 31 -14.63 2.69 -31.67
N PRO A 32 -14.73 2.93 -30.34
CA PRO A 32 -13.60 3.07 -29.44
C PRO A 32 -13.16 1.70 -28.91
N SER A 33 -12.03 1.21 -29.40
CA SER A 33 -11.37 0.04 -28.83
C SER A 33 -9.95 0.40 -28.41
N GLY A 34 -9.70 0.25 -27.12
CA GLY A 34 -8.37 -0.01 -26.58
C GLY A 34 -7.40 1.16 -26.66
N GLY A 35 -7.67 2.22 -25.89
CA GLY A 35 -6.57 3.03 -25.38
C GLY A 35 -5.66 2.11 -24.57
N LYS A 36 -4.50 1.73 -25.12
CA LYS A 36 -3.41 1.18 -24.32
C LYS A 36 -3.03 2.28 -23.34
N GLU A 37 -3.53 2.20 -22.12
CA GLU A 37 -2.92 2.90 -21.01
C GLU A 37 -1.42 2.54 -21.02
N PRO A 38 -0.53 3.52 -20.93
CA PRO A 38 0.89 3.26 -20.84
C PRO A 38 1.13 2.31 -19.66
N ASN A 39 1.75 1.16 -19.92
CA ASN A 39 2.12 0.18 -18.91
C ASN A 39 3.35 0.69 -18.14
N ALA A 40 3.20 1.84 -17.47
CA ALA A 40 4.20 2.35 -16.55
C ALA A 40 4.20 1.45 -15.32
N PRO A 41 5.38 1.05 -14.80
CA PRO A 41 5.45 0.25 -13.59
C PRO A 41 4.73 0.98 -12.45
N LEU A 42 3.85 0.28 -11.72
CA LEU A 42 3.23 0.84 -10.52
C LEU A 42 4.34 1.05 -9.50
N THR A 43 4.43 2.27 -9.02
CA THR A 43 5.38 2.65 -8.00
C THR A 43 4.63 3.41 -6.92
N VAL A 44 5.09 3.24 -5.68
CA VAL A 44 4.64 4.02 -4.54
C VAL A 44 5.78 4.94 -4.14
N ALA A 45 5.47 6.20 -3.81
CA ALA A 45 6.45 7.09 -3.20
C ALA A 45 6.71 6.65 -1.75
N GLU A 46 7.93 6.88 -1.27
CA GLU A 46 8.22 6.69 0.15
C GLU A 46 7.28 7.59 0.98
N GLN A 47 6.59 7.00 1.96
CA GLN A 47 5.63 7.72 2.79
C GLN A 47 5.57 7.16 4.20
N VAL A 48 5.50 8.04 5.20
CA VAL A 48 5.25 7.66 6.59
C VAL A 48 3.75 7.42 6.76
N CYS A 49 3.36 6.19 7.10
CA CYS A 49 1.96 5.80 7.27
C CYS A 49 1.53 5.69 8.75
N TYR A 50 2.49 5.67 9.68
CA TYR A 50 2.26 5.71 11.12
C TYR A 50 3.47 6.35 11.81
N ASP A 51 3.24 7.28 12.75
CA ASP A 51 4.29 7.91 13.57
C ASP A 51 3.73 8.34 14.93
N GLU A 52 3.60 7.39 15.85
CA GLU A 52 3.10 7.62 17.20
C GLU A 52 3.76 6.66 18.20
N ASN A 53 3.77 7.02 19.48
CA ASN A 53 4.21 6.14 20.58
C ASN A 53 5.63 5.58 20.42
N ASN A 54 6.56 6.38 19.86
CA ASN A 54 7.93 6.00 19.52
C ASN A 54 8.04 4.89 18.46
N ILE A 55 6.99 4.65 17.70
CA ILE A 55 6.95 3.67 16.62
C ILE A 55 6.64 4.41 15.33
N LYS A 56 7.44 4.15 14.31
CA LYS A 56 7.26 4.77 12.99
C LYS A 56 7.26 3.68 11.92
N ILE A 57 6.30 3.75 11.02
CA ILE A 57 6.16 2.82 9.89
C ILE A 57 6.19 3.65 8.61
N THR A 58 7.13 3.31 7.73
CA THR A 58 7.34 3.98 6.45
C THR A 58 7.17 2.97 5.33
N VAL A 59 6.30 3.25 4.37
CA VAL A 59 6.27 2.53 3.09
C VAL A 59 7.46 2.99 2.26
N THR A 60 8.22 2.05 1.70
CA THR A 60 9.46 2.34 0.96
C THR A 60 9.34 2.01 -0.53
N SER A 61 8.61 0.95 -0.88
CA SER A 61 8.37 0.57 -2.29
C SER A 61 7.20 -0.40 -2.42
N PHE A 62 6.81 -0.68 -3.66
CA PHE A 62 5.76 -1.62 -4.02
C PHE A 62 6.30 -2.60 -5.06
N ASP A 63 5.98 -3.87 -4.91
CA ASP A 63 6.42 -4.96 -5.75
C ASP A 63 5.19 -5.68 -6.31
N GLU A 64 4.85 -5.38 -7.57
CA GLU A 64 3.69 -5.98 -8.25
C GLU A 64 3.82 -7.51 -8.35
N ASP A 65 5.04 -8.01 -8.51
CA ASP A 65 5.36 -9.42 -8.74
C ASP A 65 5.80 -10.14 -7.45
N GLY A 66 5.56 -9.54 -6.28
CA GLY A 66 6.06 -9.90 -4.94
C GLY A 66 6.32 -11.39 -4.67
N SER A 67 5.47 -12.04 -3.86
CA SER A 67 5.64 -13.45 -3.51
C SER A 67 4.56 -14.32 -4.13
N PHE A 68 4.58 -15.63 -3.83
CA PHE A 68 3.53 -16.55 -4.28
C PHE A 68 2.12 -16.12 -3.84
N MET A 69 2.04 -15.36 -2.74
CA MET A 69 0.80 -14.83 -2.17
C MET A 69 0.20 -13.71 -3.03
N GLY A 70 1.05 -12.91 -3.66
CA GLY A 70 0.67 -11.79 -4.52
C GLY A 70 1.57 -10.58 -4.35
N PRO A 71 1.08 -9.39 -4.77
CA PRO A 71 1.83 -8.15 -4.69
C PRO A 71 2.19 -7.78 -3.26
N GLU A 72 3.31 -7.09 -3.08
CA GLU A 72 3.87 -6.75 -1.77
C GLU A 72 4.14 -5.25 -1.60
N LEU A 73 3.70 -4.69 -0.48
CA LEU A 73 4.05 -3.34 -0.07
C LEU A 73 5.20 -3.39 0.96
N LYS A 74 6.37 -2.90 0.57
CA LYS A 74 7.57 -2.92 1.41
C LYS A 74 7.55 -1.79 2.42
N ILE A 75 7.84 -2.11 3.67
CA ILE A 75 7.82 -1.17 4.79
C ILE A 75 9.11 -1.22 5.60
N LEU A 76 9.41 -0.12 6.28
CA LEU A 76 10.39 0.00 7.34
C LEU A 76 9.64 0.29 8.64
N VAL A 77 9.77 -0.60 9.61
CA VAL A 77 9.26 -0.43 10.98
C VAL A 77 10.42 -0.01 11.88
N GLU A 78 10.29 1.12 12.55
CA GLU A 78 11.26 1.64 13.52
C GLU A 78 10.64 1.62 14.92
N ASN A 79 11.23 0.84 15.84
CA ASN A 79 10.85 0.84 17.24
C ASN A 79 11.85 1.65 18.06
N ASN A 80 11.53 2.91 18.32
CA ASN A 80 12.32 3.80 19.17
C ASN A 80 11.88 3.73 20.65
N GLY A 81 11.00 2.79 21.00
CA GLY A 81 10.55 2.53 22.37
C GLY A 81 11.47 1.60 23.15
N GLU A 82 11.02 1.24 24.36
CA GLU A 82 11.78 0.43 25.32
C GLU A 82 11.33 -1.04 25.40
N LYS A 83 10.27 -1.42 24.67
CA LYS A 83 9.72 -2.78 24.67
C LYS A 83 9.77 -3.39 23.28
N ASN A 84 9.83 -4.72 23.21
CA ASN A 84 9.58 -5.42 21.95
C ASN A 84 8.14 -5.13 21.50
N ILE A 85 7.94 -4.98 20.20
CA ILE A 85 6.62 -4.82 19.60
C ILE A 85 6.41 -5.87 18.51
N THR A 86 5.16 -6.26 18.33
CA THR A 86 4.70 -6.91 17.11
C THR A 86 3.82 -5.94 16.33
N VAL A 87 4.06 -5.80 15.03
CA VAL A 87 3.23 -5.04 14.10
C VAL A 87 2.52 -6.03 13.17
N GLN A 88 1.20 -5.93 13.10
CA GLN A 88 0.35 -6.71 12.20
C GLN A 88 -0.53 -5.79 11.36
N VAL A 89 -1.03 -6.30 10.24
CA VAL A 89 -2.15 -5.71 9.52
C VAL A 89 -3.43 -6.50 9.81
N ARG A 90 -4.57 -5.82 9.96
CA ARG A 90 -5.86 -6.50 10.26
C ARG A 90 -6.98 -6.15 9.30
N ASP A 91 -7.04 -4.89 8.86
CA ASP A 91 -7.99 -4.44 7.84
C ASP A 91 -7.18 -3.84 6.68
N VAL A 92 -7.28 -4.47 5.52
CA VAL A 92 -6.69 -3.99 4.28
C VAL A 92 -7.80 -3.75 3.28
N SER A 93 -7.77 -2.59 2.63
CA SER A 93 -8.56 -2.39 1.42
C SER A 93 -7.69 -1.90 0.27
N ILE A 94 -8.01 -2.40 -0.92
CA ILE A 94 -7.40 -2.00 -2.18
C ILE A 94 -8.51 -1.53 -3.09
N ASN A 95 -8.38 -0.30 -3.60
CA ASN A 95 -9.44 0.36 -4.39
C ASN A 95 -10.81 0.30 -3.69
N ASP A 96 -10.84 0.53 -2.37
CA ASP A 96 -12.03 0.52 -1.52
C ASP A 96 -12.73 -0.85 -1.38
N ILE A 97 -12.07 -1.94 -1.81
CA ILE A 97 -12.52 -3.32 -1.63
C ILE A 97 -11.63 -4.01 -0.58
N MET A 98 -12.24 -4.70 0.38
CA MET A 98 -11.51 -5.46 1.38
C MET A 98 -10.76 -6.62 0.73
N ILE A 99 -9.47 -6.73 1.05
CA ILE A 99 -8.57 -7.78 0.54
C ILE A 99 -7.87 -8.42 1.74
N ASP A 100 -7.66 -9.72 1.71
CA ASP A 100 -6.82 -10.37 2.70
C ASP A 100 -5.35 -9.93 2.52
N GLY A 101 -4.82 -9.30 3.57
CA GLY A 101 -3.43 -8.88 3.67
C GLY A 101 -2.71 -9.55 4.82
N SER A 102 -1.42 -9.80 4.68
CA SER A 102 -0.60 -10.45 5.68
C SER A 102 0.64 -9.62 6.02
N LEU A 103 0.82 -9.37 7.32
CA LEU A 103 2.03 -8.84 7.94
C LEU A 103 2.04 -9.29 9.40
N SER A 104 3.17 -9.78 9.89
CA SER A 104 3.42 -9.96 11.32
C SER A 104 4.91 -9.88 11.57
N THR A 105 5.38 -8.75 12.08
CA THR A 105 6.81 -8.49 12.27
C THR A 105 7.11 -8.07 13.70
N ASP A 106 8.17 -8.66 14.27
CA ASP A 106 8.64 -8.36 15.62
C ASP A 106 9.86 -7.42 15.57
N VAL A 107 9.81 -6.34 16.33
CA VAL A 107 10.88 -5.33 16.37
C VAL A 107 11.29 -5.05 17.80
N ALA A 108 12.54 -5.39 18.14
CA ALA A 108 13.11 -5.14 19.46
C ALA A 108 13.34 -3.64 19.75
N PRO A 109 13.48 -3.23 21.02
CA PRO A 109 13.77 -1.85 21.41
C PRO A 109 14.99 -1.26 20.69
N GLY A 110 14.82 -0.05 20.15
CA GLY A 110 15.86 0.66 19.42
C GLY A 110 16.29 -0.01 18.11
N LYS A 111 15.51 -0.96 17.59
CA LYS A 111 15.78 -1.66 16.33
C LYS A 111 14.83 -1.22 15.22
N LYS A 112 15.19 -1.63 14.00
CA LYS A 112 14.41 -1.44 12.80
C LYS A 112 14.27 -2.77 12.07
N ALA A 113 13.15 -2.97 11.38
CA ALA A 113 12.91 -4.11 10.51
C ALA A 113 12.43 -3.60 9.14
N ASN A 114 13.01 -4.14 8.07
CA ASN A 114 12.39 -4.07 6.74
C ASN A 114 11.54 -5.34 6.60
N ASP A 115 10.30 -5.17 6.17
CA ASP A 115 9.34 -6.26 6.00
C ASP A 115 8.34 -5.89 4.89
N GLU A 116 7.43 -6.79 4.60
CA GLU A 116 6.47 -6.65 3.50
C GLU A 116 5.04 -6.98 3.96
N ILE A 117 4.09 -6.23 3.41
CA ILE A 117 2.67 -6.54 3.50
C ILE A 117 2.28 -7.25 2.21
N SER A 118 1.99 -8.55 2.27
CA SER A 118 1.55 -9.32 1.11
C SER A 118 0.03 -9.22 0.95
N PHE A 119 -0.45 -8.97 -0.27
CA PHE A 119 -1.88 -8.94 -0.60
C PHE A 119 -2.27 -10.19 -1.39
N MET A 120 -3.40 -10.82 -1.03
CA MET A 120 -3.87 -12.02 -1.72
C MET A 120 -4.27 -11.76 -3.17
N SER A 121 -3.50 -12.33 -4.11
CA SER A 121 -3.83 -12.30 -5.54
C SER A 121 -5.21 -12.90 -5.84
N SER A 122 -5.63 -13.93 -5.10
CA SER A 122 -6.95 -14.53 -5.28
C SER A 122 -8.09 -13.52 -5.09
N ASP A 123 -7.95 -12.65 -4.10
CA ASP A 123 -8.98 -11.65 -3.77
C ASP A 123 -8.97 -10.52 -4.81
N LEU A 124 -7.78 -10.12 -5.27
CA LEU A 124 -7.63 -9.16 -6.37
C LEU A 124 -8.27 -9.69 -7.66
N GLU A 125 -8.09 -10.97 -7.96
CA GLU A 125 -8.71 -11.63 -9.12
C GLU A 125 -10.23 -11.67 -9.00
N ILE A 126 -10.77 -12.10 -7.85
CA ILE A 126 -12.21 -12.15 -7.57
C ILE A 126 -12.85 -10.75 -7.66
N ALA A 127 -12.17 -9.73 -7.14
CA ALA A 127 -12.59 -8.34 -7.20
C ALA A 127 -12.39 -7.68 -8.58
N ASN A 128 -11.78 -8.41 -9.54
CA ASN A 128 -11.40 -7.91 -10.86
C ASN A 128 -10.53 -6.63 -10.80
N ILE A 129 -9.65 -6.54 -9.80
CA ILE A 129 -8.67 -5.45 -9.64
C ILE A 129 -7.46 -5.78 -10.51
N LYS A 130 -7.24 -4.99 -11.57
CA LYS A 130 -6.07 -5.09 -12.46
C LYS A 130 -5.03 -4.01 -12.23
N THR A 131 -5.42 -2.93 -11.57
CA THR A 131 -4.56 -1.78 -11.28
C THR A 131 -4.84 -1.33 -9.86
N ILE A 132 -3.80 -1.29 -9.03
CA ILE A 132 -3.88 -0.81 -7.66
C ILE A 132 -3.70 0.70 -7.67
N LYS A 133 -4.74 1.44 -7.25
CA LYS A 133 -4.78 2.92 -7.23
C LYS A 133 -4.78 3.48 -5.82
N LYS A 134 -5.23 2.68 -4.85
CA LYS A 134 -5.35 3.07 -3.45
C LYS A 134 -5.18 1.85 -2.58
N ILE A 135 -4.38 1.99 -1.53
CA ILE A 135 -4.21 0.98 -0.48
C ILE A 135 -4.52 1.68 0.84
N GLU A 136 -5.42 1.12 1.64
CA GLU A 136 -5.69 1.55 3.00
C GLU A 136 -5.39 0.41 3.95
N LEU A 137 -4.68 0.73 5.04
CA LEU A 137 -4.14 -0.25 5.97
C LEU A 137 -4.55 0.12 7.39
N TYR A 138 -4.86 -0.89 8.18
CA TYR A 138 -4.99 -0.78 9.61
C TYR A 138 -3.90 -1.59 10.32
N PHE A 139 -2.98 -0.87 10.98
CA PHE A 139 -1.94 -1.48 11.79
C PHE A 139 -2.46 -1.83 13.18
N HIS A 140 -2.23 -3.07 13.60
CA HIS A 140 -2.41 -3.52 14.96
C HIS A 140 -1.03 -3.71 15.60
N ILE A 141 -0.70 -2.84 16.55
CA ILE A 141 0.62 -2.78 17.19
C ILE A 141 0.47 -3.06 18.68
N PHE A 142 1.26 -3.99 19.21
CA PHE A 142 1.19 -4.38 20.63
C PHE A 142 2.57 -4.80 21.16
N ASP A 143 2.75 -4.66 22.48
CA ASP A 143 3.94 -5.17 23.17
C ASP A 143 3.97 -6.71 23.07
N SER A 144 5.12 -7.28 22.70
CA SER A 144 5.33 -8.74 22.55
C SER A 144 6.13 -9.35 23.70
#